data_AF-A0A0M3QXU9-F1
#
_entry.id   AF-A0A0M3QXU9-F1
#
_cell.length_a   1.000
_cell.length_b   1.000
_cell.length_c   1.000
_cell.angle_alpha   90.00
_cell.angle_beta   90.00
_cell.angle_gamma   90.00
#
_symmetry.space_group_name_H-M   'P 1'
#
loop_
_entity.id
_entity.type
_entity.pdbx_description
1 polymer ?
#
loop_
_entity_poly.entity_id
_entity_poly.type
_entity_poly.pdbx_seq_one_letter_code
_entity_poly.pdbx_strand_id
1 'polypeptide(L)'
;MTTAARILMDKRDATPPILISGRPTTLVIVDDDLVYKEKRFFCDVLFEMQQRNADLSKENPLRKQEVISEELRQLKRKEYLDSQRRRQLRNECSELRELGEQLRLAAITKELDEQLQEKYKDRQLAKNAKALGYQRALVERQEQLAKELEQEQGKKAQQQRLHDTLSKQIEEKKRQREQQCVLTMADREEREALQRQIEQEDRQQKLEVLLAKDRKRIEMLKRIEEDRANKALLKTESSEDMTKAMLRQAHIDEEKRRLEDEQKETQRKHQEISMRIGQKVLETENHKRQREKLLLELLTAEYRAKSDEQYRQQLQQEEEKRRRTKQELEQYRAELWQRQQEETRLKLQQTAQRHTDDTSEQEQLEKEMLEQQRRRQHGALLLSMIEDNRRKRAEAAAENVQFFDMKAKSEAEQQAIIQEERLKLLGSVPAAVLKYLPNQVLSKTDREHFNMQTKVSSDSLVKHKFQ
;
A
#
# COMPACT_ATOMS: atom_id res chain seq x y z
N MET A 1 60.24 57.07 69.17
CA MET A 1 60.95 55.85 68.71
C MET A 1 62.35 56.24 68.30
N THR A 2 63.38 55.55 68.79
CA THR A 2 64.80 55.86 68.53
C THR A 2 65.32 55.18 67.26
N THR A 3 65.95 55.95 66.38
CA THR A 3 66.54 55.46 65.12
C THR A 3 67.95 54.92 65.33
N ALA A 4 68.06 53.67 65.77
CA ALA A 4 69.34 52.97 65.92
C ALA A 4 69.94 52.60 64.55
N ALA A 5 70.96 53.34 64.10
CA ALA A 5 71.70 53.02 62.89
C ALA A 5 72.56 51.75 63.09
N ARG A 6 72.14 50.62 62.51
CA ARG A 6 72.95 49.39 62.47
C ARG A 6 73.94 49.45 61.31
N ILE A 7 75.21 49.72 61.62
CA ILE A 7 76.31 49.41 60.70
C ILE A 7 76.51 47.90 60.71
N LEU A 8 76.12 47.23 59.62
CA LEU A 8 76.47 45.85 59.36
C LEU A 8 77.89 45.82 58.77
N MET A 9 78.87 45.37 59.55
CA MET A 9 80.17 44.97 59.00
C MET A 9 80.04 43.60 58.34
N ASP A 10 80.69 43.43 57.19
CA ASP A 10 80.62 42.19 56.42
C ASP A 10 81.59 41.14 56.99
N LYS A 11 81.28 39.84 56.79
CA LYS A 11 81.96 38.70 57.44
C LYS A 11 83.38 38.43 56.92
N ARG A 12 84.00 39.37 56.21
CA ARG A 12 85.30 39.24 55.54
C ARG A 12 86.39 40.18 56.06
N ASP A 13 86.05 41.15 56.91
CA ASP A 13 87.00 42.13 57.46
C ASP A 13 87.65 41.67 58.80
N ALA A 14 87.50 40.39 59.17
CA ALA A 14 88.12 39.81 60.35
C ALA A 14 89.62 39.52 60.09
N THR A 15 90.49 40.48 60.43
CA THR A 15 91.94 40.26 60.46
C THR A 15 92.32 39.24 61.55
N PRO A 16 93.22 38.27 61.26
CA PRO A 16 93.64 37.30 62.26
C PRO A 16 94.57 37.93 63.31
N PRO A 17 94.56 37.46 64.58
CA PRO A 17 95.46 37.95 65.61
C PRO A 17 96.91 37.51 65.31
N ILE A 18 97.84 38.47 65.28
CA ILE A 18 99.27 38.20 65.09
C ILE A 18 99.86 37.71 66.42
N LEU A 19 100.12 36.41 66.51
CA LEU A 19 100.85 35.80 67.63
C LEU A 19 102.36 36.02 67.45
N ILE A 20 102.97 36.83 68.33
CA ILE A 20 104.42 37.02 68.38
C ILE A 20 105.03 35.89 69.22
N SER A 21 105.50 34.82 68.56
CA SER A 21 106.08 33.62 69.18
C SER A 21 107.56 33.41 68.82
N GLY A 22 108.36 34.48 68.89
CA GLY A 22 109.80 34.43 68.58
C GLY A 22 110.62 33.67 69.62
N ARG A 23 111.09 32.46 69.27
CA ARG A 23 112.15 31.75 70.01
C ARG A 23 113.54 32.18 69.51
N PRO A 24 114.48 32.61 70.36
CA PRO A 24 115.88 32.78 69.95
C PRO A 24 116.56 31.42 69.74
N THR A 25 117.18 31.23 68.57
CA THR A 25 117.75 29.93 68.14
C THR A 25 119.26 29.87 68.33
N THR A 26 119.72 29.75 69.58
CA THR A 26 121.11 29.41 69.92
C THR A 26 121.14 28.43 71.09
N LEU A 27 121.40 27.15 70.80
CA LEU A 27 121.75 26.16 71.82
C LEU A 27 123.25 26.28 72.12
N VAL A 28 123.59 26.65 73.35
CA VAL A 28 124.94 26.40 73.88
C VAL A 28 124.91 25.01 74.48
N ILE A 29 125.69 24.09 73.90
CA ILE A 29 125.90 22.76 74.48
C ILE A 29 126.83 22.94 75.69
N VAL A 30 126.41 22.41 76.84
CA VAL A 30 127.22 22.32 78.06
C VAL A 30 127.25 20.84 78.43
N ASP A 31 128.43 20.25 78.54
CA ASP A 31 128.57 18.82 78.80
C ASP A 31 128.18 18.47 80.25
N ASP A 32 127.11 17.70 80.42
CA ASP A 32 126.59 17.28 81.73
C ASP A 32 127.61 16.49 82.58
N ASP A 33 128.60 15.85 81.93
CA ASP A 33 129.70 15.10 82.57
C ASP A 33 130.72 15.96 83.34
N LEU A 34 130.73 17.28 83.11
CA LEU A 34 131.50 18.25 83.91
C LEU A 34 130.67 18.72 85.11
N VAL A 35 129.40 19.06 84.88
CA VAL A 35 128.46 19.56 85.90
C VAL A 35 128.27 18.56 87.05
N TYR A 36 128.37 17.25 86.79
CA TYR A 36 128.23 16.22 87.84
C TYR A 36 129.47 16.03 88.73
N LYS A 37 130.66 16.49 88.32
CA LYS A 37 131.89 16.38 89.12
C LYS A 37 132.06 17.57 90.05
N GLU A 38 131.81 18.78 89.57
CA GLU A 38 131.90 20.00 90.38
C GLU A 38 130.92 20.00 91.56
N LYS A 39 129.71 19.43 91.38
CA LYS A 39 128.67 19.38 92.42
C LYS A 39 129.03 18.56 93.67
N ARG A 40 130.02 17.65 93.63
CA ARG A 40 130.54 17.00 94.85
C ARG A 40 131.56 17.88 95.56
N PHE A 41 132.57 18.37 94.84
CA PHE A 41 133.56 19.30 95.40
C PHE A 41 132.93 20.55 96.00
N PHE A 42 131.86 21.10 95.40
CA PHE A 42 131.18 22.28 95.93
C PHE A 42 130.46 22.01 97.27
N CYS A 43 129.98 20.79 97.51
CA CYS A 43 129.39 20.42 98.80
C CYS A 43 130.47 20.24 99.88
N ASP A 44 131.54 19.50 99.58
CA ASP A 44 132.60 19.22 100.55
C ASP A 44 133.38 20.49 100.92
N VAL A 45 133.69 21.36 99.93
CA VAL A 45 134.34 22.66 100.18
C VAL A 45 133.44 23.62 100.95
N LEU A 46 132.12 23.62 100.73
CA LEU A 46 131.20 24.40 101.57
C LEU A 46 131.12 23.87 103.01
N PHE A 47 131.21 22.56 103.21
CA PHE A 47 131.26 21.96 104.56
C PHE A 47 132.57 22.33 105.28
N GLU A 48 133.72 22.20 104.61
CA GLU A 48 135.01 22.67 105.14
C GLU A 48 135.02 24.17 105.43
N MET A 49 134.44 25.01 104.56
CA MET A 49 134.37 26.46 104.79
C MET A 49 133.40 26.82 105.91
N GLN A 50 132.28 26.11 106.10
CA GLN A 50 131.40 26.35 107.26
C GLN A 50 132.09 25.98 108.57
N GLN A 51 132.86 24.88 108.61
CA GLN A 51 133.66 24.52 109.78
C GLN A 51 134.80 25.53 110.02
N ARG A 52 135.62 25.86 109.02
CA ARG A 52 136.71 26.84 109.16
C ARG A 52 136.22 28.24 109.56
N ASN A 53 135.07 28.70 109.07
CA ASN A 53 134.50 29.99 109.46
C ASN A 53 133.93 30.00 110.88
N ALA A 54 133.47 28.85 111.41
CA ALA A 54 133.04 28.72 112.80
C ALA A 54 134.22 28.84 113.79
N ASP A 55 135.42 28.42 113.39
CA ASP A 55 136.62 28.51 114.21
C ASP A 55 137.39 29.83 114.05
N LEU A 56 137.50 30.37 112.83
CA LEU A 56 138.24 31.61 112.57
C LEU A 56 137.48 32.89 112.94
N SER A 57 136.19 32.83 113.24
CA SER A 57 135.40 34.01 113.68
C SER A 57 135.56 34.35 115.17
N LYS A 58 136.55 33.78 115.87
CA LYS A 58 136.78 34.00 117.31
C LYS A 58 137.83 35.08 117.64
N GLU A 59 138.47 35.70 116.64
CA GLU A 59 139.51 36.73 116.83
C GLU A 59 139.16 38.07 116.13
N ASN A 60 139.30 39.19 116.86
CA ASN A 60 138.73 40.50 116.53
C ASN A 60 139.49 41.30 115.42
N PRO A 61 138.86 41.68 114.28
CA PRO A 61 139.54 42.38 113.18
C PRO A 61 139.00 43.80 112.88
N LEU A 62 138.85 44.68 113.88
CA LEU A 62 138.26 46.03 113.68
C LEU A 62 139.19 47.10 113.07
N ARG A 63 140.53 46.93 113.12
CA ARG A 63 141.51 48.00 112.77
C ARG A 63 142.03 48.00 111.32
N LYS A 64 141.34 47.35 110.37
CA LYS A 64 141.71 47.35 108.94
C LYS A 64 140.70 48.03 108.00
N GLN A 65 139.52 48.40 108.50
CA GLN A 65 138.45 48.99 107.67
C GLN A 65 138.57 50.50 107.48
N GLU A 66 139.15 51.21 108.44
CA GLU A 66 139.12 52.68 108.49
C GLU A 66 139.85 53.32 107.29
N VAL A 67 141.07 52.87 106.97
CA VAL A 67 141.88 53.37 105.84
C VAL A 67 141.14 53.23 104.50
N ILE A 68 140.59 52.04 104.22
CA ILE A 68 139.82 51.77 102.99
C ILE A 68 138.57 52.67 102.91
N SER A 69 137.96 52.97 104.06
CA SER A 69 136.79 53.86 104.14
C SER A 69 137.10 55.32 103.81
N GLU A 70 138.37 55.76 103.96
CA GLU A 70 138.81 57.12 103.63
C GLU A 70 139.17 57.24 102.15
N GLU A 71 139.86 56.25 101.58
CA GLU A 71 140.18 56.19 100.14
C GLU A 71 138.90 56.23 99.29
N LEU A 72 137.89 55.41 99.64
CA LEU A 72 136.58 55.43 98.98
C LEU A 72 135.86 56.79 99.12
N ARG A 73 136.03 57.48 100.25
CA ARG A 73 135.48 58.83 100.50
C ARG A 73 136.15 59.86 99.61
N GLN A 74 137.47 59.76 99.42
CA GLN A 74 138.22 60.61 98.50
C GLN A 74 137.85 60.35 97.04
N LEU A 75 137.67 59.09 96.63
CA LEU A 75 137.24 58.73 95.28
C LEU A 75 135.85 59.31 94.97
N LYS A 76 134.84 59.09 95.82
CA LYS A 76 133.50 59.70 95.61
C LYS A 76 133.54 61.23 95.61
N ARG A 77 134.43 61.86 96.40
CA ARG A 77 134.62 63.32 96.36
C ARG A 77 135.21 63.79 95.03
N LYS A 78 136.16 63.05 94.45
CA LYS A 78 136.71 63.30 93.10
C LYS A 78 135.63 63.11 92.02
N GLU A 79 134.89 62.00 92.04
CA GLU A 79 133.79 61.74 91.11
C GLU A 79 132.71 62.83 91.14
N TYR A 80 132.35 63.30 92.34
CA TYR A 80 131.40 64.40 92.53
C TYR A 80 131.94 65.72 91.98
N LEU A 81 133.20 66.06 92.25
CA LEU A 81 133.85 67.26 91.72
C LEU A 81 133.99 67.21 90.19
N ASP A 82 134.35 66.06 89.60
CA ASP A 82 134.40 65.88 88.15
C ASP A 82 133.00 65.86 87.51
N SER A 83 131.97 65.48 88.26
CA SER A 83 130.57 65.56 87.81
C SER A 83 130.03 67.00 87.88
N GLN A 84 130.39 67.76 88.92
CA GLN A 84 130.17 69.20 89.00
C GLN A 84 130.90 69.92 87.85
N ARG A 85 132.20 69.67 87.67
CA ARG A 85 133.02 70.25 86.60
C ARG A 85 132.48 69.91 85.21
N ARG A 86 132.01 68.69 84.97
CA ARG A 86 131.33 68.31 83.71
C ARG A 86 129.96 68.99 83.52
N ARG A 87 129.25 69.35 84.59
CA ARG A 87 128.01 70.16 84.52
C ARG A 87 128.31 71.65 84.29
N GLN A 88 129.32 72.19 84.96
CA GLN A 88 129.84 73.54 84.75
C GLN A 88 130.28 73.73 83.30
N LEU A 89 131.17 72.88 82.78
CA LEU A 89 131.60 72.92 81.37
C LEU A 89 130.43 72.87 80.38
N ARG A 90 129.42 72.03 80.60
CA ARG A 90 128.21 71.96 79.75
C ARG A 90 127.35 73.23 79.77
N ASN A 91 127.40 74.00 80.86
CA ASN A 91 126.61 75.22 81.04
C ASN A 91 127.40 76.48 80.61
N GLU A 92 128.71 76.49 80.85
CA GLU A 92 129.60 77.63 80.65
C GLU A 92 130.10 77.69 79.20
N CYS A 93 130.58 76.58 78.63
CA CYS A 93 131.00 76.54 77.22
C CYS A 93 129.82 76.80 76.27
N SER A 94 130.03 77.60 75.22
CA SER A 94 129.03 77.83 74.16
C SER A 94 128.94 76.63 73.21
N GLU A 95 130.08 76.10 72.79
CA GLU A 95 130.21 74.95 71.86
C GLU A 95 129.36 73.74 72.29
N LEU A 96 129.33 73.40 73.59
CA LEU A 96 128.55 72.29 74.12
C LEU A 96 127.04 72.56 74.15
N ARG A 97 126.62 73.83 74.17
CA ARG A 97 125.22 74.24 74.04
C ARG A 97 124.80 74.24 72.56
N GLU A 98 125.64 74.76 71.67
CA GLU A 98 125.43 74.72 70.22
C GLU A 98 125.33 73.27 69.70
N LEU A 99 126.23 72.37 70.11
CA LEU A 99 126.13 70.94 69.81
C LEU A 99 124.86 70.30 70.42
N GLY A 100 124.46 70.72 71.62
CA GLY A 100 123.22 70.28 72.25
C GLY A 100 121.95 70.70 71.49
N GLU A 101 121.98 71.88 70.86
CA GLU A 101 120.90 72.39 70.02
C GLU A 101 120.91 71.75 68.63
N GLN A 102 122.08 71.53 68.02
CA GLN A 102 122.22 70.74 66.79
C GLN A 102 121.67 69.32 66.95
N LEU A 103 121.93 68.65 68.08
CA LEU A 103 121.37 67.32 68.37
C LEU A 103 119.84 67.34 68.56
N ARG A 104 119.27 68.40 69.14
CA ARG A 104 117.80 68.57 69.22
C ARG A 104 117.19 68.80 67.84
N LEU A 105 117.81 69.64 67.01
CA LEU A 105 117.36 69.88 65.64
C LEU A 105 117.42 68.58 64.81
N ALA A 106 118.51 67.81 64.92
CA ALA A 106 118.65 66.51 64.26
C ALA A 106 117.58 65.48 64.69
N ALA A 107 117.18 65.48 65.97
CA ALA A 107 116.07 64.66 66.45
C ALA A 107 114.73 65.10 65.85
N ILE A 108 114.44 66.41 65.86
CA ILE A 108 113.20 66.98 65.30
C ILE A 108 113.12 66.73 63.79
N THR A 109 114.21 66.88 63.03
CA THR A 109 114.21 66.58 61.59
C THR A 109 113.96 65.10 61.33
N LYS A 110 114.54 64.19 62.14
CA LYS A 110 114.27 62.75 62.03
C LYS A 110 112.79 62.42 62.28
N GLU A 111 112.18 62.99 63.32
CA GLU A 111 110.76 62.79 63.61
C GLU A 111 109.85 63.35 62.50
N LEU A 112 110.23 64.48 61.88
CA LEU A 112 109.51 65.04 60.73
C LEU A 112 109.64 64.15 59.48
N ASP A 113 110.82 63.60 59.21
CA ASP A 113 111.05 62.67 58.10
C ASP A 113 110.27 61.35 58.30
N GLU A 114 110.24 60.81 59.52
CA GLU A 114 109.44 59.63 59.87
C GLU A 114 107.93 59.91 59.66
N GLN A 115 107.42 61.04 60.15
CA GLN A 115 106.03 61.46 59.90
C GLN A 115 105.72 61.70 58.42
N LEU A 116 106.66 62.20 57.62
CA LEU A 116 106.48 62.39 56.18
C LEU A 116 106.42 61.03 55.46
N GLN A 117 107.25 60.06 55.87
CA GLN A 117 107.19 58.70 55.35
C GLN A 117 105.89 57.99 55.71
N GLU A 118 105.37 58.15 56.93
CA GLU A 118 104.06 57.63 57.34
C GLU A 118 102.92 58.24 56.51
N LYS A 119 102.85 59.58 56.44
CA LYS A 119 101.86 60.29 55.61
C LYS A 119 101.95 59.92 54.13
N TYR A 120 103.13 59.51 53.64
CA TYR A 120 103.32 58.98 52.29
C TYR A 120 102.80 57.54 52.14
N LYS A 121 103.10 56.64 53.09
CA LYS A 121 102.56 55.26 53.15
C LYS A 121 101.03 55.27 53.21
N ASP A 122 100.44 56.09 54.08
CA ASP A 122 98.98 56.23 54.20
C ASP A 122 98.33 56.71 52.89
N ARG A 123 98.97 57.67 52.21
CA ARG A 123 98.52 58.14 50.88
C ARG A 123 98.63 57.06 49.81
N GLN A 124 99.61 56.16 49.87
CA GLN A 124 99.68 54.99 48.99
C GLN A 124 98.59 53.96 49.33
N LEU A 125 98.42 53.61 50.61
CA LEU A 125 97.38 52.67 51.05
C LEU A 125 95.98 53.17 50.69
N ALA A 126 95.68 54.45 50.89
CA ALA A 126 94.41 55.07 50.51
C ALA A 126 94.18 55.09 48.99
N LYS A 127 95.23 55.24 48.17
CA LYS A 127 95.14 55.09 46.70
C LYS A 127 94.84 53.64 46.31
N ASN A 128 95.54 52.68 46.92
CA ASN A 128 95.36 51.25 46.64
C ASN A 128 93.97 50.76 47.06
N ALA A 129 93.47 51.19 48.23
CA ALA A 129 92.12 50.89 48.68
C ALA A 129 91.04 51.44 47.73
N LYS A 130 91.22 52.66 47.21
CA LYS A 130 90.33 53.23 46.17
C LYS A 130 90.40 52.43 44.87
N ALA A 131 91.59 52.06 44.40
CA ALA A 131 91.76 51.26 43.19
C ALA A 131 91.08 49.88 43.29
N LEU A 132 91.24 49.19 44.43
CA LEU A 132 90.54 47.93 44.73
C LEU A 132 89.02 48.11 44.81
N GLY A 133 88.54 49.23 45.38
CA GLY A 133 87.12 49.58 45.38
C GLY A 133 86.54 49.75 43.97
N TYR A 134 87.24 50.47 43.09
CA TYR A 134 86.85 50.59 41.67
C TYR A 134 86.87 49.24 40.94
N GLN A 135 87.86 48.39 41.20
CA GLN A 135 87.91 47.04 40.62
C GLN A 135 86.71 46.18 41.05
N ARG A 136 86.35 46.18 42.35
CA ARG A 136 85.16 45.47 42.85
C ARG A 136 83.88 45.95 42.17
N ALA A 137 83.65 47.26 42.13
CA ALA A 137 82.47 47.85 41.49
C ALA A 137 82.39 47.56 39.97
N LEU A 138 83.54 47.44 39.28
CA LEU A 138 83.58 47.02 37.87
C LEU A 138 83.23 45.54 37.70
N VAL A 139 83.71 44.65 38.57
CA VAL A 139 83.35 43.21 38.54
C VAL A 139 81.86 43.02 38.86
N GLU A 140 81.34 43.67 39.89
CA GLU A 140 79.91 43.63 40.24
C GLU A 140 79.02 44.09 39.07
N ARG A 141 79.43 45.15 38.35
CA ARG A 141 78.74 45.62 37.15
C ARG A 141 78.85 44.64 35.98
N GLN A 142 79.99 43.99 35.79
CA GLN A 142 80.15 42.95 34.77
C GLN A 142 79.28 41.72 35.06
N GLU A 143 79.20 41.29 36.33
CA GLU A 143 78.29 40.24 36.78
C GLU A 143 76.81 40.59 36.54
N GLN A 144 76.41 41.85 36.79
CA GLN A 144 75.04 42.31 36.52
C GLN A 144 74.71 42.23 35.03
N LEU A 145 75.59 42.77 34.17
CA LEU A 145 75.43 42.70 32.71
C LEU A 145 75.41 41.26 32.18
N ALA A 146 76.20 40.35 32.75
CA ALA A 146 76.15 38.93 32.41
C ALA A 146 74.78 38.30 32.75
N LYS A 147 74.27 38.56 33.96
CA LYS A 147 72.95 38.07 34.42
C LYS A 147 71.79 38.66 33.62
N GLU A 148 71.92 39.88 33.13
CA GLU A 148 70.95 40.50 32.21
C GLU A 148 70.97 39.84 30.83
N LEU A 149 72.17 39.58 30.27
CA LEU A 149 72.34 38.89 29.00
C LEU A 149 71.83 37.44 29.05
N GLU A 150 72.07 36.71 30.14
CA GLU A 150 71.50 35.36 30.37
C GLU A 150 69.96 35.40 30.41
N GLN A 151 69.37 36.39 31.08
CA GLN A 151 67.91 36.56 31.09
C GLN A 151 67.35 36.91 29.71
N GLU A 152 68.04 37.73 28.91
CA GLU A 152 67.65 37.97 27.53
C GLU A 152 67.73 36.71 26.66
N GLN A 153 68.81 35.94 26.77
CA GLN A 153 68.96 34.68 26.04
C GLN A 153 67.89 33.67 26.46
N GLY A 154 67.56 33.59 27.75
CA GLY A 154 66.44 32.80 28.26
C GLY A 154 65.09 33.21 27.66
N LYS A 155 64.79 34.52 27.59
CA LYS A 155 63.58 35.05 26.95
C LYS A 155 63.54 34.74 25.45
N LYS A 156 64.67 34.91 24.74
CA LYS A 156 64.80 34.62 23.29
C LYS A 156 64.61 33.12 23.01
N ALA A 157 65.18 32.24 23.84
CA ALA A 157 64.98 30.78 23.75
C ALA A 157 63.54 30.35 24.08
N GLN A 158 62.86 31.02 25.02
CA GLN A 158 61.43 30.80 25.28
C GLN A 158 60.56 31.24 24.08
N GLN A 159 60.85 32.40 23.49
CA GLN A 159 60.16 32.88 22.28
C GLN A 159 60.36 31.93 21.09
N GLN A 160 61.58 31.41 20.88
CA GLN A 160 61.85 30.38 19.86
C GLN A 160 61.04 29.11 20.10
N ARG A 161 61.02 28.57 21.33
CA ARG A 161 60.20 27.39 21.68
C ARG A 161 58.71 27.61 21.42
N LEU A 162 58.18 28.81 21.69
CA LEU A 162 56.79 29.16 21.40
C LEU A 162 56.54 29.30 19.90
N HIS A 163 57.48 29.87 19.14
CA HIS A 163 57.41 29.93 17.69
C HIS A 163 57.41 28.53 17.05
N ASP A 164 58.23 27.61 17.56
CA ASP A 164 58.33 26.24 17.08
C ASP A 164 57.04 25.43 17.36
N THR A 165 56.42 25.61 18.53
CA THR A 165 55.14 24.94 18.85
C THR A 165 53.99 25.52 18.04
N LEU A 166 53.93 26.85 17.86
CA LEU A 166 52.94 27.49 16.97
C LEU A 166 53.12 27.05 15.51
N SER A 167 54.35 26.94 15.02
CA SER A 167 54.65 26.47 13.67
C SER A 167 54.14 25.04 13.44
N LYS A 168 54.40 24.14 14.40
CA LYS A 168 53.89 22.76 14.38
C LYS A 168 52.37 22.70 14.41
N GLN A 169 51.71 23.49 15.28
CA GLN A 169 50.24 23.58 15.31
C GLN A 169 49.65 24.10 13.99
N ILE A 170 50.32 25.05 13.32
CA ILE A 170 49.90 25.54 12.00
C ILE A 170 50.07 24.46 10.93
N GLU A 171 51.16 23.69 10.94
CA GLU A 171 51.36 22.55 10.03
C GLU A 171 50.33 21.43 10.26
N GLU A 172 50.09 21.04 11.51
CA GLU A 172 49.06 20.07 11.87
C GLU A 172 47.67 20.53 11.39
N LYS A 173 47.34 21.82 11.55
CA LYS A 173 46.08 22.38 11.06
C LYS A 173 45.99 22.49 9.53
N LYS A 174 47.11 22.65 8.82
CA LYS A 174 47.16 22.53 7.35
C LYS A 174 46.88 21.09 6.92
N ARG A 175 47.62 20.12 7.47
CA ARG A 175 47.45 18.68 7.17
C ARG A 175 46.03 18.18 7.47
N GLN A 176 45.42 18.63 8.58
CA GLN A 176 44.03 18.31 8.90
C GLN A 176 43.04 18.86 7.84
N ARG A 177 43.26 20.07 7.33
CA ARG A 177 42.42 20.66 6.26
C ARG A 177 42.64 19.96 4.91
N GLU A 178 43.87 19.59 4.60
CA GLU A 178 44.22 18.83 3.39
C GLU A 178 43.54 17.45 3.40
N GLN A 179 43.62 16.73 4.52
CA GLN A 179 42.91 15.45 4.73
C GLN A 179 41.38 15.61 4.64
N GLN A 180 40.81 16.64 5.28
CA GLN A 180 39.38 16.94 5.18
C GLN A 180 38.97 17.24 3.73
N CYS A 181 39.77 18.00 2.97
CA CYS A 181 39.51 18.30 1.57
C CYS A 181 39.47 17.02 0.72
N VAL A 182 40.48 16.15 0.86
CA VAL A 182 40.54 14.84 0.17
C VAL A 182 39.32 13.98 0.50
N LEU A 183 38.94 13.88 1.77
CA LEU A 183 37.73 13.15 2.19
C LEU A 183 36.46 13.76 1.57
N THR A 184 36.28 15.09 1.60
CA THR A 184 35.10 15.73 0.99
C THR A 184 35.04 15.59 -0.54
N MET A 185 36.19 15.39 -1.20
CA MET A 185 36.23 15.10 -2.63
C MET A 185 35.89 13.63 -2.91
N ALA A 186 36.39 12.68 -2.12
CA ALA A 186 36.00 11.27 -2.20
C ALA A 186 34.49 11.07 -1.95
N ASP A 187 33.96 11.63 -0.85
CA ASP A 187 32.53 11.70 -0.52
C ASP A 187 31.69 12.23 -1.71
N ARG A 188 32.22 13.22 -2.43
CA ARG A 188 31.55 13.82 -3.59
C ARG A 188 31.61 12.88 -4.80
N GLU A 189 32.77 12.29 -5.10
CA GLU A 189 32.94 11.37 -6.21
C GLU A 189 32.09 10.10 -6.04
N GLU A 190 31.96 9.57 -4.82
CA GLU A 190 31.04 8.48 -4.50
C GLU A 190 29.57 8.87 -4.73
N ARG A 191 29.15 10.06 -4.28
CA ARG A 191 27.79 10.56 -4.51
C ARG A 191 27.49 10.81 -5.98
N GLU A 192 28.44 11.37 -6.74
CA GLU A 192 28.30 11.53 -8.19
C GLU A 192 28.27 10.18 -8.91
N ALA A 193 29.04 9.18 -8.47
CA ALA A 193 28.99 7.83 -9.01
C ALA A 193 27.64 7.14 -8.74
N LEU A 194 27.13 7.24 -7.51
CA LEU A 194 25.82 6.72 -7.12
C LEU A 194 24.69 7.40 -7.89
N GLN A 195 24.74 8.74 -8.08
CA GLN A 195 23.77 9.44 -8.91
C GLN A 195 23.81 8.93 -10.36
N ARG A 196 25.00 8.72 -10.94
CA ARG A 196 25.15 8.18 -12.30
C ARG A 196 24.63 6.74 -12.42
N GLN A 197 24.68 5.94 -11.36
CA GLN A 197 24.06 4.60 -11.31
C GLN A 197 22.54 4.71 -11.28
N ILE A 198 21.97 5.51 -10.36
CA ILE A 198 20.53 5.77 -10.27
C ILE A 198 20.00 6.27 -11.63
N GLU A 199 20.66 7.25 -12.25
CA GLU A 199 20.27 7.75 -13.58
C GLU A 199 20.34 6.68 -14.70
N GLN A 200 21.19 5.66 -14.57
CA GLN A 200 21.25 4.54 -15.53
C GLN A 200 20.13 3.54 -15.30
N GLU A 201 19.87 3.15 -14.04
CA GLU A 201 18.74 2.30 -13.66
C GLU A 201 17.41 2.95 -14.07
N ASP A 202 17.25 4.24 -13.81
CA ASP A 202 16.07 5.04 -14.14
C ASP A 202 15.84 5.11 -15.67
N ARG A 203 16.91 5.10 -16.48
CA ARG A 203 16.83 4.97 -17.95
C ARG A 203 16.49 3.55 -18.40
N GLN A 204 17.06 2.52 -17.76
CA GLN A 204 16.78 1.12 -18.05
C GLN A 204 15.32 0.78 -17.73
N GLN A 205 14.81 1.13 -16.55
CA GLN A 205 13.41 0.95 -16.16
C GLN A 205 12.44 1.63 -17.16
N LYS A 206 12.77 2.83 -17.63
CA LYS A 206 11.96 3.53 -18.65
C LYS A 206 11.95 2.77 -19.99
N LEU A 207 13.06 2.19 -20.41
CA LEU A 207 13.15 1.34 -21.60
C LEU A 207 12.38 0.01 -21.41
N GLU A 208 12.50 -0.64 -20.26
CA GLU A 208 11.74 -1.86 -19.94
C GLU A 208 10.23 -1.62 -19.94
N VAL A 209 9.77 -0.50 -19.36
CA VAL A 209 8.36 -0.09 -19.38
C VAL A 209 7.87 0.19 -20.79
N LEU A 210 8.70 0.74 -21.69
CA LEU A 210 8.37 0.90 -23.11
C LEU A 210 8.28 -0.45 -23.82
N LEU A 211 9.30 -1.30 -23.69
CA LEU A 211 9.32 -2.66 -24.26
C LEU A 211 8.13 -3.51 -23.76
N ALA A 212 7.73 -3.37 -22.50
CA ALA A 212 6.56 -4.03 -21.94
C ALA A 212 5.24 -3.49 -22.50
N LYS A 213 5.14 -2.19 -22.81
CA LYS A 213 3.99 -1.60 -23.52
C LYS A 213 3.92 -2.10 -24.97
N ASP A 214 5.05 -2.16 -25.67
CA ASP A 214 5.09 -2.64 -27.06
C ASP A 214 4.81 -4.14 -27.17
N ARG A 215 5.30 -4.98 -26.25
CA ARG A 215 4.90 -6.39 -26.14
C ARG A 215 3.38 -6.54 -25.96
N LYS A 216 2.79 -5.82 -25.01
CA LYS A 216 1.33 -5.81 -24.79
C LYS A 216 0.54 -5.30 -26.01
N ARG A 217 1.09 -4.34 -26.76
CA ARG A 217 0.50 -3.85 -28.02
C ARG A 217 0.54 -4.91 -29.12
N ILE A 218 1.64 -5.64 -29.25
CA ILE A 218 1.77 -6.76 -30.20
C ILE A 218 0.84 -7.91 -29.82
N GLU A 219 0.75 -8.27 -28.54
CA GLU A 219 -0.20 -9.28 -28.04
C GLU A 219 -1.67 -8.87 -28.29
N MET A 220 -2.01 -7.59 -28.08
CA MET A 220 -3.34 -7.07 -28.39
C MET A 220 -3.66 -7.16 -29.90
N LEU A 221 -2.71 -6.80 -30.76
CA LEU A 221 -2.88 -6.88 -32.22
C LEU A 221 -3.08 -8.33 -32.68
N LYS A 222 -2.27 -9.27 -32.17
CA LYS A 222 -2.44 -10.71 -32.45
C LYS A 222 -3.83 -11.21 -32.04
N ARG A 223 -4.30 -10.87 -30.83
CA ARG A 223 -5.66 -11.22 -30.39
C ARG A 223 -6.75 -10.62 -31.28
N ILE A 224 -6.56 -9.40 -31.79
CA ILE A 224 -7.49 -8.77 -32.74
C ILE A 224 -7.47 -9.49 -34.11
N GLU A 225 -6.33 -10.02 -34.54
CA GLU A 225 -6.20 -10.82 -35.76
C GLU A 225 -6.81 -12.23 -35.60
N GLU A 226 -6.57 -12.89 -34.47
CA GLU A 226 -7.21 -14.15 -34.06
C GLU A 226 -8.74 -13.99 -34.00
N ASP A 227 -9.23 -12.93 -33.34
CA ASP A 227 -10.66 -12.59 -33.29
C ASP A 227 -11.27 -12.39 -34.69
N ARG A 228 -10.52 -11.74 -35.61
CA ARG A 228 -10.96 -11.51 -36.99
C ARG A 228 -11.00 -12.82 -37.78
N ALA A 229 -10.01 -13.69 -37.61
CA ALA A 229 -9.99 -15.01 -38.23
C ALA A 229 -11.15 -15.87 -37.73
N ASN A 230 -11.37 -15.95 -36.41
CA ASN A 230 -12.49 -16.67 -35.81
C ASN A 230 -13.86 -16.12 -36.28
N LYS A 231 -14.01 -14.79 -36.38
CA LYS A 231 -15.21 -14.14 -36.93
C LYS A 231 -15.38 -14.32 -38.45
N ALA A 232 -14.33 -14.69 -39.18
CA ALA A 232 -14.42 -15.08 -40.59
C ALA A 232 -14.83 -16.55 -40.72
N LEU A 233 -14.24 -17.45 -39.93
CA LEU A 233 -14.58 -18.88 -39.89
C LEU A 233 -16.05 -19.10 -39.51
N LEU A 234 -16.51 -18.48 -38.42
CA LEU A 234 -17.93 -18.54 -38.01
C LEU A 234 -18.88 -18.01 -39.10
N LYS A 235 -18.45 -17.04 -39.91
CA LYS A 235 -19.24 -16.56 -41.06
C LYS A 235 -19.28 -17.59 -42.18
N THR A 236 -18.14 -18.19 -42.55
CA THR A 236 -18.12 -19.24 -43.58
C THR A 236 -18.96 -20.44 -43.15
N GLU A 237 -18.81 -20.93 -41.90
CA GLU A 237 -19.62 -22.00 -41.32
C GLU A 237 -21.12 -21.67 -41.38
N SER A 238 -21.53 -20.47 -40.93
CA SER A 238 -22.94 -20.04 -41.01
C SER A 238 -23.46 -19.95 -42.44
N SER A 239 -22.62 -19.56 -43.42
CA SER A 239 -23.00 -19.51 -44.83
C SER A 239 -23.13 -20.91 -45.45
N GLU A 240 -22.26 -21.84 -45.06
CA GLU A 240 -22.40 -23.24 -45.45
C GLU A 240 -23.65 -23.86 -44.87
N ASP A 241 -23.97 -23.62 -43.59
CA ASP A 241 -25.16 -24.19 -42.96
C ASP A 241 -26.46 -23.59 -43.52
N MET A 242 -26.44 -22.32 -43.92
CA MET A 242 -27.53 -21.72 -44.69
C MET A 242 -27.67 -22.33 -46.10
N THR A 243 -26.58 -22.63 -46.81
CA THR A 243 -26.68 -23.33 -48.12
C THR A 243 -27.13 -24.79 -47.97
N LYS A 244 -26.64 -25.52 -46.96
CA LYS A 244 -27.13 -26.85 -46.58
C LYS A 244 -28.63 -26.82 -46.25
N ALA A 245 -29.11 -25.79 -45.55
CA ALA A 245 -30.53 -25.60 -45.26
C ALA A 245 -31.36 -25.30 -46.53
N MET A 246 -30.88 -24.43 -47.42
CA MET A 246 -31.53 -24.16 -48.71
C MET A 246 -31.62 -25.40 -49.61
N LEU A 247 -30.57 -26.22 -49.67
CA LEU A 247 -30.58 -27.48 -50.42
C LEU A 247 -31.59 -28.50 -49.85
N ARG A 248 -31.70 -28.61 -48.52
CA ARG A 248 -32.74 -29.43 -47.87
C ARG A 248 -34.15 -28.91 -48.18
N GLN A 249 -34.36 -27.59 -48.15
CA GLN A 249 -35.64 -26.99 -48.50
C GLN A 249 -36.02 -27.26 -49.96
N ALA A 250 -35.07 -27.14 -50.88
CA ALA A 250 -35.29 -27.45 -52.30
C ALA A 250 -35.69 -28.92 -52.51
N HIS A 251 -35.04 -29.87 -51.82
CA HIS A 251 -35.42 -31.29 -51.87
C HIS A 251 -36.85 -31.53 -51.38
N ILE A 252 -37.22 -30.93 -50.24
CA ILE A 252 -38.57 -31.01 -49.67
C ILE A 252 -39.63 -30.44 -50.63
N ASP A 253 -39.31 -29.34 -51.34
CA ASP A 253 -40.22 -28.71 -52.29
C ASP A 253 -40.28 -29.45 -53.64
N GLU A 254 -39.23 -30.19 -54.04
CA GLU A 254 -39.32 -31.18 -55.11
C GLU A 254 -40.20 -32.38 -54.75
N GLU A 255 -40.06 -32.92 -53.53
CA GLU A 255 -40.89 -34.04 -53.05
C GLU A 255 -42.37 -33.66 -53.00
N LYS A 256 -42.69 -32.45 -52.51
CA LYS A 256 -44.06 -31.90 -52.57
C LYS A 256 -44.59 -31.83 -53.99
N ARG A 257 -43.81 -31.33 -54.96
CA ARG A 257 -44.23 -31.25 -56.37
C ARG A 257 -44.56 -32.62 -56.96
N ARG A 258 -43.72 -33.63 -56.68
CA ARG A 258 -43.97 -35.02 -57.09
C ARG A 258 -45.30 -35.54 -56.50
N LEU A 259 -45.53 -35.35 -55.20
CA LEU A 259 -46.77 -35.73 -54.53
C LEU A 259 -48.00 -34.97 -55.05
N GLU A 260 -47.87 -33.68 -55.37
CA GLU A 260 -48.94 -32.91 -56.01
C GLU A 260 -49.27 -33.42 -57.42
N ASP A 261 -48.27 -33.81 -58.20
CA ASP A 261 -48.48 -34.31 -59.56
C ASP A 261 -49.06 -35.74 -59.55
N GLU A 262 -48.67 -36.58 -58.60
CA GLU A 262 -49.36 -37.85 -58.29
C GLU A 262 -50.83 -37.65 -57.86
N GLN A 263 -51.12 -36.60 -57.08
CA GLN A 263 -52.50 -36.21 -56.75
C GLN A 263 -53.28 -35.73 -57.98
N LYS A 264 -52.66 -34.93 -58.87
CA LYS A 264 -53.28 -34.51 -60.13
C LYS A 264 -53.55 -35.71 -61.06
N GLU A 265 -52.64 -36.69 -61.12
CA GLU A 265 -52.86 -37.93 -61.88
C GLU A 265 -53.98 -38.80 -61.29
N THR A 266 -54.02 -39.00 -59.98
CA THR A 266 -55.08 -39.80 -59.34
C THR A 266 -56.45 -39.12 -59.47
N GLN A 267 -56.51 -37.79 -59.40
CA GLN A 267 -57.72 -37.03 -59.72
C GLN A 267 -58.17 -37.20 -61.17
N ARG A 268 -57.25 -37.13 -62.16
CA ARG A 268 -57.57 -37.39 -63.58
C ARG A 268 -58.11 -38.80 -63.78
N LYS A 269 -57.44 -39.82 -63.22
CA LYS A 269 -57.87 -41.23 -63.26
C LYS A 269 -59.24 -41.42 -62.62
N HIS A 270 -59.55 -40.73 -61.52
CA HIS A 270 -60.87 -40.73 -60.89
C HIS A 270 -61.95 -40.05 -61.76
N GLN A 271 -61.63 -38.92 -62.40
CA GLN A 271 -62.54 -38.24 -63.34
C GLN A 271 -62.86 -39.12 -64.54
N GLU A 272 -61.87 -39.80 -65.13
CA GLU A 272 -62.10 -40.78 -66.20
C GLU A 272 -63.01 -41.92 -65.77
N ILE A 273 -62.80 -42.50 -64.59
CA ILE A 273 -63.65 -43.57 -64.04
C ILE A 273 -65.08 -43.05 -63.85
N SER A 274 -65.24 -41.85 -63.27
CA SER A 274 -66.55 -41.22 -63.07
C SER A 274 -67.29 -40.98 -64.40
N MET A 275 -66.61 -40.48 -65.42
CA MET A 275 -67.18 -40.30 -66.76
C MET A 275 -67.61 -41.63 -67.41
N ARG A 276 -66.79 -42.68 -67.30
CA ARG A 276 -67.14 -44.03 -67.80
C ARG A 276 -68.32 -44.65 -67.06
N ILE A 277 -68.47 -44.38 -65.76
CA ILE A 277 -69.64 -44.78 -64.97
C ILE A 277 -70.88 -44.01 -65.42
N GLY A 278 -70.79 -42.68 -65.57
CA GLY A 278 -71.89 -41.84 -66.04
C GLY A 278 -72.41 -42.24 -67.43
N GLN A 279 -71.50 -42.56 -68.36
CA GLN A 279 -71.86 -43.11 -69.68
C GLN A 279 -72.66 -44.41 -69.55
N LYS A 280 -72.18 -45.38 -68.77
CA LYS A 280 -72.90 -46.66 -68.56
C LYS A 280 -74.25 -46.49 -67.87
N VAL A 281 -74.37 -45.56 -66.91
CA VAL A 281 -75.66 -45.24 -66.29
C VAL A 281 -76.63 -44.72 -67.35
N LEU A 282 -76.23 -43.76 -68.18
CA LEU A 282 -77.04 -43.20 -69.26
C LEU A 282 -77.46 -44.26 -70.30
N GLU A 283 -76.55 -45.17 -70.68
CA GLU A 283 -76.86 -46.33 -71.54
C GLU A 283 -77.96 -47.20 -70.91
N THR A 284 -77.82 -47.59 -69.65
CA THR A 284 -78.82 -48.43 -68.96
C THR A 284 -80.16 -47.72 -68.76
N GLU A 285 -80.19 -46.40 -68.52
CA GLU A 285 -81.43 -45.63 -68.46
C GLU A 285 -82.11 -45.55 -69.82
N ASN A 286 -81.36 -45.35 -70.90
CA ASN A 286 -81.94 -45.30 -72.25
C ASN A 286 -82.50 -46.67 -72.66
N HIS A 287 -81.84 -47.77 -72.30
CA HIS A 287 -82.40 -49.12 -72.50
C HIS A 287 -83.65 -49.39 -71.63
N LYS A 288 -83.72 -48.90 -70.39
CA LYS A 288 -84.96 -48.94 -69.58
C LYS A 288 -86.10 -48.18 -70.27
N ARG A 289 -85.86 -46.93 -70.66
CA ARG A 289 -86.84 -46.09 -71.39
C ARG A 289 -87.30 -46.71 -72.71
N GLN A 290 -86.41 -47.37 -73.45
CA GLN A 290 -86.76 -48.13 -74.66
C GLN A 290 -87.68 -49.32 -74.35
N ARG A 291 -87.36 -50.10 -73.30
CA ARG A 291 -88.18 -51.23 -72.85
C ARG A 291 -89.55 -50.79 -72.34
N GLU A 292 -89.60 -49.70 -71.57
CA GLU A 292 -90.84 -49.10 -71.05
C GLU A 292 -91.75 -48.63 -72.19
N LYS A 293 -91.19 -47.96 -73.22
CA LYS A 293 -91.95 -47.60 -74.43
C LYS A 293 -92.51 -48.83 -75.15
N LEU A 294 -91.69 -49.86 -75.38
CA LEU A 294 -92.15 -51.09 -76.04
C LEU A 294 -93.27 -51.79 -75.25
N LEU A 295 -93.19 -51.82 -73.92
CA LEU A 295 -94.23 -52.38 -73.06
C LEU A 295 -95.53 -51.56 -73.13
N LEU A 296 -95.45 -50.22 -73.18
CA LEU A 296 -96.60 -49.35 -73.39
C LEU A 296 -97.21 -49.52 -74.79
N GLU A 297 -96.39 -49.62 -75.83
CA GLU A 297 -96.85 -49.87 -77.21
C GLU A 297 -97.60 -51.21 -77.30
N LEU A 298 -97.03 -52.29 -76.76
CA LEU A 298 -97.69 -53.60 -76.68
C LEU A 298 -99.01 -53.54 -75.89
N LEU A 299 -99.04 -52.86 -74.74
CA LEU A 299 -100.25 -52.68 -73.94
C LEU A 299 -101.34 -51.91 -74.72
N THR A 300 -100.98 -50.87 -75.47
CA THR A 300 -101.94 -50.16 -76.34
C THR A 300 -102.42 -51.00 -77.52
N ALA A 301 -101.57 -51.89 -78.05
CA ALA A 301 -101.97 -52.84 -79.09
C ALA A 301 -102.94 -53.91 -78.55
N GLU A 302 -102.70 -54.42 -77.33
CA GLU A 302 -103.66 -55.30 -76.64
C GLU A 302 -105.02 -54.63 -76.39
N TYR A 303 -105.03 -53.37 -75.91
CA TYR A 303 -106.28 -52.63 -75.72
C TYR A 303 -107.03 -52.42 -77.04
N ARG A 304 -106.33 -52.10 -78.14
CA ARG A 304 -106.92 -51.98 -79.48
C ARG A 304 -107.48 -53.31 -80.00
N ALA A 305 -106.74 -54.41 -79.86
CA ALA A 305 -107.23 -55.74 -80.23
C ALA A 305 -108.51 -56.10 -79.46
N LYS A 306 -108.54 -55.85 -78.15
CA LYS A 306 -109.72 -56.08 -77.30
C LYS A 306 -110.90 -55.17 -77.69
N SER A 307 -110.67 -53.91 -78.08
CA SER A 307 -111.76 -53.06 -78.59
C SER A 307 -112.27 -53.49 -79.96
N ASP A 308 -111.39 -53.97 -80.85
CA ASP A 308 -111.77 -54.49 -82.17
C ASP A 308 -112.56 -55.80 -82.05
N GLU A 309 -112.20 -56.67 -81.11
CA GLU A 309 -112.96 -57.87 -80.76
C GLU A 309 -114.33 -57.54 -80.19
N GLN A 310 -114.42 -56.60 -79.24
CA GLN A 310 -115.69 -56.11 -78.70
C GLN A 310 -116.57 -55.48 -79.78
N TYR A 311 -115.98 -54.69 -80.70
CA TYR A 311 -116.72 -54.10 -81.81
C TYR A 311 -117.25 -55.17 -82.78
N ARG A 312 -116.47 -56.20 -83.11
CA ARG A 312 -116.92 -57.35 -83.90
C ARG A 312 -118.06 -58.10 -83.22
N GLN A 313 -117.98 -58.32 -81.91
CA GLN A 313 -119.06 -58.95 -81.12
C GLN A 313 -120.33 -58.08 -81.10
N GLN A 314 -120.21 -56.75 -80.96
CA GLN A 314 -121.34 -55.83 -81.06
C GLN A 314 -121.98 -55.87 -82.45
N LEU A 315 -121.18 -55.89 -83.52
CA LEU A 315 -121.67 -55.98 -84.89
C LEU A 315 -122.41 -57.31 -85.16
N GLN A 316 -121.88 -58.42 -84.65
CA GLN A 316 -122.54 -59.73 -84.70
C GLN A 316 -123.85 -59.75 -83.90
N GLN A 317 -123.87 -59.16 -82.70
CA GLN A 317 -125.10 -59.00 -81.93
C GLN A 317 -126.13 -58.09 -82.63
N GLU A 318 -125.69 -57.05 -83.35
CA GLU A 318 -126.57 -56.24 -84.18
C GLU A 318 -127.12 -57.02 -85.39
N GLU A 319 -126.29 -57.79 -86.09
CA GLU A 319 -126.77 -58.68 -87.16
C GLU A 319 -127.76 -59.71 -86.63
N GLU A 320 -127.49 -60.35 -85.49
CA GLU A 320 -128.45 -61.24 -84.85
C GLU A 320 -129.73 -60.52 -84.44
N LYS A 321 -129.66 -59.34 -83.83
CA LYS A 321 -130.85 -58.53 -83.50
C LYS A 321 -131.63 -58.14 -84.75
N ARG A 322 -130.98 -57.82 -85.87
CA ARG A 322 -131.63 -57.53 -87.17
C ARG A 322 -132.25 -58.79 -87.79
N ARG A 323 -131.63 -59.97 -87.64
CA ARG A 323 -132.19 -61.26 -88.08
C ARG A 323 -133.38 -61.67 -87.21
N ARG A 324 -133.28 -61.52 -85.88
CA ARG A 324 -134.36 -61.78 -84.92
C ARG A 324 -135.53 -60.83 -85.14
N THR A 325 -135.32 -59.52 -85.19
CA THR A 325 -136.41 -58.56 -85.49
C THR A 325 -137.00 -58.74 -86.90
N LYS A 326 -136.22 -59.18 -87.89
CA LYS A 326 -136.78 -59.61 -89.19
C LYS A 326 -137.66 -60.86 -89.06
N GLN A 327 -137.22 -61.88 -88.31
CA GLN A 327 -138.01 -63.09 -88.04
C GLN A 327 -139.25 -62.78 -87.21
N GLU A 328 -139.15 -61.92 -86.19
CA GLU A 328 -140.27 -61.40 -85.38
C GLU A 328 -141.23 -60.57 -86.24
N LEU A 329 -140.75 -59.83 -87.25
CA LEU A 329 -141.63 -59.12 -88.21
C LEU A 329 -142.24 -60.05 -89.27
N GLU A 330 -141.58 -61.14 -89.65
CA GLU A 330 -142.15 -62.17 -90.53
C GLU A 330 -143.18 -63.02 -89.76
N GLN A 331 -142.89 -63.37 -88.51
CA GLN A 331 -143.84 -63.94 -87.54
C GLN A 331 -144.97 -62.96 -87.27
N TYR A 332 -144.72 -61.68 -87.00
CA TYR A 332 -145.78 -60.68 -86.78
C TYR A 332 -146.61 -60.41 -88.03
N ARG A 333 -146.09 -60.63 -89.24
CA ARG A 333 -146.89 -60.63 -90.48
C ARG A 333 -147.76 -61.88 -90.60
N ALA A 334 -147.23 -63.06 -90.26
CA ALA A 334 -147.99 -64.30 -90.20
C ALA A 334 -149.06 -64.24 -89.10
N GLU A 335 -148.73 -63.70 -87.93
CA GLU A 335 -149.62 -63.42 -86.81
C GLU A 335 -150.59 -62.28 -87.13
N LEU A 336 -150.27 -61.25 -87.91
CA LEU A 336 -151.26 -60.27 -88.36
C LEU A 336 -152.21 -60.86 -89.40
N TRP A 337 -151.75 -61.80 -90.22
CA TRP A 337 -152.62 -62.54 -91.13
C TRP A 337 -153.53 -63.51 -90.36
N GLN A 338 -152.97 -64.25 -89.39
CA GLN A 338 -153.73 -65.07 -88.45
C GLN A 338 -154.66 -64.23 -87.58
N ARG A 339 -154.25 -63.05 -87.09
CA ARG A 339 -155.08 -62.08 -86.35
C ARG A 339 -156.03 -61.30 -87.25
N GLN A 340 -155.90 -61.30 -88.58
CA GLN A 340 -157.01 -60.92 -89.45
C GLN A 340 -158.06 -62.05 -89.53
N GLN A 341 -157.64 -63.33 -89.46
CA GLN A 341 -158.53 -64.48 -89.29
C GLN A 341 -159.01 -64.71 -87.84
N GLU A 342 -158.36 -64.09 -86.85
CA GLU A 342 -158.64 -64.29 -85.43
C GLU A 342 -159.21 -63.03 -84.76
N GLU A 343 -158.95 -61.78 -85.15
CA GLU A 343 -159.78 -60.66 -84.69
C GLU A 343 -161.20 -60.73 -85.27
N THR A 344 -161.38 -61.37 -86.42
CA THR A 344 -162.70 -61.79 -86.93
C THR A 344 -163.34 -62.92 -86.09
N ARG A 345 -162.61 -63.47 -85.10
CA ARG A 345 -162.97 -64.67 -84.31
C ARG A 345 -162.83 -64.50 -82.79
N LEU A 346 -162.12 -63.45 -82.34
CA LEU A 346 -161.71 -63.13 -80.97
C LEU A 346 -161.87 -61.63 -80.64
N LYS A 347 -162.60 -60.87 -81.46
CA LYS A 347 -163.51 -59.81 -80.94
C LYS A 347 -164.63 -60.37 -80.03
N LEU A 348 -164.45 -61.59 -79.50
CA LEU A 348 -165.37 -62.41 -78.71
C LEU A 348 -164.88 -62.67 -77.25
N GLN A 349 -163.61 -62.37 -76.84
CA GLN A 349 -163.07 -62.62 -75.46
C GLN A 349 -161.86 -61.70 -75.03
N GLN A 350 -161.48 -61.60 -73.72
CA GLN A 350 -160.71 -60.45 -73.10
C GLN A 350 -159.78 -60.74 -71.81
N THR A 351 -158.57 -60.10 -71.63
CA THR A 351 -157.76 -59.65 -70.39
C THR A 351 -157.04 -60.58 -69.31
N ALA A 352 -156.28 -60.12 -68.25
CA ALA A 352 -154.85 -59.59 -68.12
C ALA A 352 -154.23 -59.22 -66.66
N GLN A 353 -152.87 -59.29 -66.41
CA GLN A 353 -151.96 -58.65 -65.31
C GLN A 353 -151.89 -59.21 -63.81
N ARG A 354 -151.01 -58.94 -62.76
CA ARG A 354 -149.68 -58.29 -62.30
C ARG A 354 -149.37 -58.72 -60.77
N HIS A 355 -148.36 -58.44 -59.87
CA HIS A 355 -146.99 -57.78 -59.65
C HIS A 355 -146.11 -58.54 -58.53
N THR A 356 -145.27 -58.14 -57.50
CA THR A 356 -144.86 -56.94 -56.62
C THR A 356 -143.45 -57.07 -55.87
N ASP A 357 -143.17 -56.37 -54.73
CA ASP A 357 -141.85 -55.83 -54.13
C ASP A 357 -141.62 -56.13 -52.56
N ASP A 358 -140.72 -55.68 -51.59
CA ASP A 358 -139.52 -54.78 -51.24
C ASP A 358 -139.05 -55.04 -49.71
N THR A 359 -138.13 -54.47 -48.81
CA THR A 359 -136.87 -53.60 -48.58
C THR A 359 -136.34 -53.58 -47.06
N SER A 360 -135.07 -53.19 -46.63
CA SER A 360 -134.65 -52.73 -45.20
C SER A 360 -133.16 -52.26 -44.86
N GLU A 361 -132.92 -51.36 -43.84
CA GLU A 361 -131.61 -50.96 -43.15
C GLU A 361 -131.80 -50.11 -41.82
N GLN A 362 -130.90 -50.13 -40.77
CA GLN A 362 -130.84 -49.03 -39.72
C GLN A 362 -129.69 -48.87 -38.63
N GLU A 363 -128.73 -49.78 -38.36
CA GLU A 363 -128.05 -49.85 -37.02
C GLU A 363 -126.86 -48.89 -36.62
N GLN A 364 -126.30 -48.05 -37.49
CA GLN A 364 -124.86 -47.67 -37.34
C GLN A 364 -124.47 -46.55 -36.33
N LEU A 365 -125.40 -45.74 -35.80
CA LEU A 365 -125.08 -44.39 -35.29
C LEU A 365 -124.46 -44.27 -33.87
N GLU A 366 -124.56 -45.26 -32.98
CA GLU A 366 -124.25 -45.04 -31.55
C GLU A 366 -122.75 -45.06 -31.17
N LYS A 367 -121.88 -45.61 -32.03
CA LYS A 367 -120.50 -45.98 -31.63
C LYS A 367 -119.52 -44.81 -31.51
N GLU A 368 -119.74 -43.69 -32.21
CA GLU A 368 -118.73 -42.64 -32.39
C GLU A 368 -118.55 -41.73 -31.15
N MET A 369 -119.59 -41.56 -30.33
CA MET A 369 -119.62 -40.57 -29.25
C MET A 369 -118.68 -40.90 -28.07
N LEU A 370 -118.39 -42.17 -27.82
CA LEU A 370 -117.57 -42.60 -26.67
C LEU A 370 -116.07 -42.33 -26.84
N GLU A 371 -115.57 -42.21 -28.08
CA GLU A 371 -114.13 -42.17 -28.33
C GLU A 371 -113.51 -40.78 -28.08
N GLN A 372 -114.28 -39.70 -28.25
CA GLN A 372 -113.76 -38.33 -28.15
C GLN A 372 -113.34 -37.94 -26.73
N GLN A 373 -114.02 -38.44 -25.68
CA GLN A 373 -113.71 -38.06 -24.30
C GLN A 373 -112.32 -38.53 -23.85
N ARG A 374 -111.94 -39.77 -24.20
CA ARG A 374 -110.65 -40.37 -23.82
C ARG A 374 -109.45 -39.56 -24.34
N ARG A 375 -109.56 -39.00 -25.54
CA ARG A 375 -108.50 -38.21 -26.19
C ARG A 375 -108.17 -36.93 -25.41
N ARG A 376 -109.15 -36.29 -24.74
CA ARG A 376 -108.95 -35.03 -23.98
C ARG A 376 -108.15 -35.23 -22.70
N GLN A 377 -108.43 -36.30 -21.95
CA GLN A 377 -107.74 -36.61 -20.68
C GLN A 377 -106.25 -36.91 -20.91
N HIS A 378 -105.93 -37.68 -21.97
CA HIS A 378 -104.56 -37.99 -22.36
C HIS A 378 -103.74 -36.73 -22.73
N GLY A 379 -104.36 -35.75 -23.40
CA GLY A 379 -103.71 -34.49 -23.75
C GLY A 379 -103.30 -33.65 -22.53
N ALA A 380 -104.14 -33.59 -21.49
CA ALA A 380 -103.84 -32.85 -20.27
C ALA A 380 -102.62 -33.43 -19.51
N LEU A 381 -102.52 -34.77 -19.44
CA LEU A 381 -101.41 -35.46 -18.79
C LEU A 381 -100.07 -35.17 -19.48
N LEU A 382 -100.03 -35.20 -20.82
CA LEU A 382 -98.82 -34.91 -21.60
C LEU A 382 -98.31 -33.47 -21.37
N LEU A 383 -99.21 -32.49 -21.24
CA LEU A 383 -98.82 -31.10 -20.99
C LEU A 383 -98.16 -30.92 -19.62
N SER A 384 -98.71 -31.54 -18.57
CA SER A 384 -98.08 -31.58 -17.23
C SER A 384 -96.67 -32.17 -17.29
N MET A 385 -96.49 -33.31 -17.97
CA MET A 385 -95.16 -33.94 -18.11
C MET A 385 -94.15 -33.06 -18.87
N ILE A 386 -94.61 -32.21 -19.81
CA ILE A 386 -93.75 -31.26 -20.53
C ILE A 386 -93.35 -30.09 -19.64
N GLU A 387 -94.27 -29.56 -18.82
CA GLU A 387 -94.00 -28.46 -17.89
C GLU A 387 -93.00 -28.87 -16.79
N ASP A 388 -93.16 -30.04 -16.18
CA ASP A 388 -92.22 -30.52 -15.16
C ASP A 388 -90.84 -30.86 -15.75
N ASN A 389 -90.76 -31.29 -17.01
CA ASN A 389 -89.49 -31.42 -17.72
C ASN A 389 -88.83 -30.06 -18.01
N ARG A 390 -89.62 -29.00 -18.24
CA ARG A 390 -89.09 -27.63 -18.41
C ARG A 390 -88.56 -27.08 -17.09
N ARG A 391 -89.27 -27.29 -15.97
CA ARG A 391 -88.82 -26.92 -14.61
C ARG A 391 -87.49 -27.57 -14.27
N LYS A 392 -87.40 -28.90 -14.36
CA LYS A 392 -86.16 -29.66 -14.06
C LYS A 392 -84.96 -29.25 -14.91
N ARG A 393 -85.16 -28.84 -16.16
CA ARG A 393 -84.08 -28.29 -17.01
C ARG A 393 -83.66 -26.88 -16.60
N ALA A 394 -84.59 -26.04 -16.14
CA ALA A 394 -84.27 -24.71 -15.62
C ALA A 394 -83.57 -24.77 -14.27
N GLU A 395 -84.00 -25.68 -13.38
CA GLU A 395 -83.37 -25.98 -12.10
C GLU A 395 -81.92 -26.46 -12.30
N ALA A 396 -81.71 -27.50 -13.11
CA ALA A 396 -80.37 -27.99 -13.42
C ALA A 396 -79.49 -26.94 -14.13
N ALA A 397 -80.06 -26.03 -14.93
CA ALA A 397 -79.31 -24.93 -15.52
C ALA A 397 -78.88 -23.89 -14.47
N ALA A 398 -79.75 -23.56 -13.51
CA ALA A 398 -79.44 -22.65 -12.41
C ALA A 398 -78.37 -23.23 -11.46
N GLU A 399 -78.46 -24.52 -11.13
CA GLU A 399 -77.44 -25.23 -10.34
C GLU A 399 -76.06 -25.20 -11.02
N ASN A 400 -76.01 -25.45 -12.33
CA ASN A 400 -74.76 -25.37 -13.10
C ASN A 400 -74.17 -23.95 -13.11
N VAL A 401 -75.00 -22.90 -13.29
CA VAL A 401 -74.52 -21.51 -13.22
C VAL A 401 -73.97 -21.19 -11.83
N GLN A 402 -74.67 -21.56 -10.76
CA GLN A 402 -74.18 -21.37 -9.38
C GLN A 402 -72.87 -22.12 -9.12
N PHE A 403 -72.70 -23.33 -9.66
CA PHE A 403 -71.45 -24.08 -9.58
C PHE A 403 -70.30 -23.35 -10.30
N PHE A 404 -70.52 -22.82 -11.50
CA PHE A 404 -69.51 -22.04 -12.22
C PHE A 404 -69.17 -20.72 -11.50
N ASP A 405 -70.15 -20.01 -10.95
CA ASP A 405 -69.93 -18.78 -10.16
C ASP A 405 -69.11 -19.05 -8.88
N MET A 406 -69.41 -20.14 -8.16
CA MET A 406 -68.65 -20.55 -6.97
C MET A 406 -67.23 -21.03 -7.32
N LYS A 407 -67.08 -21.72 -8.46
CA LYS A 407 -65.77 -22.12 -8.98
C LYS A 407 -64.95 -20.88 -9.38
N ALA A 408 -65.53 -19.92 -10.09
CA ALA A 408 -64.84 -18.69 -10.51
C ALA A 408 -64.37 -17.86 -9.30
N LYS A 409 -65.16 -17.81 -8.22
CA LYS A 409 -64.75 -17.18 -6.94
C LYS A 409 -63.55 -17.89 -6.32
N SER A 410 -63.60 -19.22 -6.18
CA SER A 410 -62.47 -19.96 -5.58
C SER A 410 -61.20 -19.94 -6.44
N GLU A 411 -61.32 -19.91 -7.77
CA GLU A 411 -60.17 -19.68 -8.66
C GLU A 411 -59.61 -18.25 -8.54
N ALA A 412 -60.46 -17.23 -8.34
CA ALA A 412 -60.01 -15.86 -8.09
C ALA A 412 -59.34 -15.70 -6.70
N GLU A 413 -59.86 -16.35 -5.66
CA GLU A 413 -59.26 -16.41 -4.32
C GLU A 413 -57.88 -17.08 -4.36
N GLN A 414 -57.76 -18.22 -5.05
CA GLN A 414 -56.46 -18.88 -5.27
C GLN A 414 -55.48 -17.98 -6.04
N GLN A 415 -55.94 -17.29 -7.09
CA GLN A 415 -55.09 -16.34 -7.83
C GLN A 415 -54.65 -15.15 -6.97
N ALA A 416 -55.49 -14.67 -6.04
CA ALA A 416 -55.13 -13.62 -5.10
C ALA A 416 -54.05 -14.11 -4.11
N ILE A 417 -54.20 -15.31 -3.55
CA ILE A 417 -53.18 -15.92 -2.66
C ILE A 417 -51.86 -16.11 -3.39
N ILE A 418 -51.88 -16.64 -4.62
CA ILE A 418 -50.68 -16.80 -5.46
C ILE A 418 -50.02 -15.44 -5.78
N GLN A 419 -50.81 -14.39 -6.01
CA GLN A 419 -50.28 -13.03 -6.22
C GLN A 419 -49.66 -12.45 -4.94
N GLU A 420 -50.28 -12.65 -3.77
CA GLU A 420 -49.69 -12.27 -2.49
C GLU A 420 -48.38 -13.02 -2.21
N GLU A 421 -48.34 -14.33 -2.40
CA GLU A 421 -47.12 -15.14 -2.21
C GLU A 421 -46.02 -14.74 -3.19
N ARG A 422 -46.36 -14.49 -4.46
CA ARG A 422 -45.45 -13.94 -5.46
C ARG A 422 -44.88 -12.58 -5.04
N LEU A 423 -45.70 -11.68 -4.48
CA LEU A 423 -45.23 -10.38 -3.98
C LEU A 423 -44.38 -10.52 -2.70
N LYS A 424 -44.72 -11.44 -1.79
CA LYS A 424 -43.92 -11.77 -0.58
C LYS A 424 -42.55 -12.34 -0.97
N LEU A 425 -42.50 -13.26 -1.94
CA LEU A 425 -41.25 -13.82 -2.48
C LEU A 425 -40.39 -12.75 -3.17
N LEU A 426 -40.97 -11.92 -4.05
CA LEU A 426 -40.24 -10.80 -4.66
C LEU A 426 -39.75 -9.79 -3.62
N GLY A 427 -40.55 -9.48 -2.60
CA GLY A 427 -40.20 -8.56 -1.52
C GLY A 427 -39.12 -9.06 -0.55
N SER A 428 -38.89 -10.38 -0.48
CA SER A 428 -37.78 -10.97 0.28
C SER A 428 -36.40 -10.72 -0.37
N VAL A 429 -36.38 -10.35 -1.65
CA VAL A 429 -35.16 -10.09 -2.43
C VAL A 429 -34.91 -8.57 -2.49
N PRO A 430 -33.70 -8.07 -2.18
CA PRO A 430 -33.41 -6.64 -2.29
C PRO A 430 -33.69 -6.07 -3.68
N ALA A 431 -34.38 -4.93 -3.76
CA ALA A 431 -34.76 -4.28 -5.02
C ALA A 431 -33.58 -3.85 -5.93
N ALA A 432 -32.34 -3.95 -5.45
CA ALA A 432 -31.14 -3.84 -6.28
C ALA A 432 -30.90 -5.08 -7.16
N VAL A 433 -31.20 -6.29 -6.65
CA VAL A 433 -31.03 -7.57 -7.36
C VAL A 433 -32.13 -7.76 -8.40
N LEU A 434 -33.37 -7.39 -8.07
CA LEU A 434 -34.53 -7.49 -8.96
C LEU A 434 -34.35 -6.76 -10.31
N LYS A 435 -33.48 -5.74 -10.38
CA LYS A 435 -33.13 -5.00 -11.60
C LYS A 435 -32.36 -5.84 -12.65
N TYR A 436 -31.77 -6.96 -12.24
CA TYR A 436 -31.02 -7.87 -13.11
C TYR A 436 -31.86 -9.07 -13.59
N LEU A 437 -33.14 -9.15 -13.21
CA LEU A 437 -34.05 -10.17 -13.72
C LEU A 437 -34.42 -9.92 -15.19
N PRO A 438 -34.66 -10.96 -16.01
CA PRO A 438 -35.15 -10.81 -17.37
C PRO A 438 -36.46 -10.02 -17.42
N ASN A 439 -36.61 -9.17 -18.46
CA ASN A 439 -37.72 -8.22 -18.57
C ASN A 439 -39.13 -8.82 -18.48
N GLN A 440 -39.27 -10.13 -18.73
CA GLN A 440 -40.54 -10.86 -18.70
C GLN A 440 -40.99 -11.31 -17.29
N VAL A 441 -40.09 -11.28 -16.29
CA VAL A 441 -40.37 -11.80 -14.93
C VAL A 441 -41.18 -10.81 -14.07
N LEU A 442 -40.99 -9.50 -14.30
CA LEU A 442 -41.63 -8.41 -13.56
C LEU A 442 -42.61 -7.65 -14.47
N SER A 443 -43.90 -7.72 -14.11
CA SER A 443 -44.97 -6.89 -14.67
C SER A 443 -44.70 -5.40 -14.42
N LYS A 444 -45.37 -4.54 -15.19
CA LYS A 444 -45.34 -3.08 -15.01
C LYS A 444 -45.75 -2.70 -13.58
N THR A 445 -46.82 -3.33 -13.08
CA THR A 445 -47.32 -3.17 -11.71
C THR A 445 -46.29 -3.56 -10.64
N ASP A 446 -45.53 -4.64 -10.85
CA ASP A 446 -44.48 -5.06 -9.89
C ASP A 446 -43.32 -4.06 -9.86
N ARG A 447 -42.94 -3.53 -11.04
CA ARG A 447 -41.88 -2.52 -11.17
C ARG A 447 -42.27 -1.22 -10.48
N GLU A 448 -43.53 -0.83 -10.56
CA GLU A 448 -44.09 0.31 -9.82
C GLU A 448 -44.12 0.03 -8.31
N HIS A 449 -44.66 -1.12 -7.87
CA HIS A 449 -44.76 -1.52 -6.47
C HIS A 449 -43.40 -1.54 -5.73
N PHE A 450 -42.34 -1.98 -6.41
CA PHE A 450 -40.97 -2.01 -5.85
C PHE A 450 -40.12 -0.78 -6.23
N ASN A 451 -40.74 0.32 -6.71
CA ASN A 451 -40.07 1.56 -7.12
C ASN A 451 -38.91 1.38 -8.13
N MET A 452 -38.96 0.33 -8.94
CA MET A 452 -38.02 0.04 -10.03
C MET A 452 -38.40 0.80 -11.30
N GLN A 453 -38.52 2.13 -11.19
CA GLN A 453 -38.58 2.99 -12.37
C GLN A 453 -37.25 2.91 -13.13
N THR A 454 -37.26 2.21 -14.25
CA THR A 454 -36.22 2.36 -15.27
C THR A 454 -36.26 3.81 -15.76
N LYS A 455 -35.19 4.58 -15.52
CA LYS A 455 -34.93 5.82 -16.26
C LYS A 455 -34.78 5.43 -17.73
N VAL A 456 -35.87 5.57 -18.51
CA VAL A 456 -35.84 5.28 -19.94
C VAL A 456 -34.99 6.35 -20.61
N SER A 457 -33.84 5.94 -21.13
CA SER A 457 -32.99 6.79 -21.97
C SER A 457 -33.80 7.28 -23.16
N SER A 458 -34.06 8.58 -23.23
CA SER A 458 -34.89 9.21 -24.26
C SER A 458 -34.11 9.43 -25.56
N ASP A 459 -33.52 8.36 -26.12
CA ASP A 459 -32.75 8.40 -27.38
C ASP A 459 -32.77 7.05 -28.11
N SER A 460 -33.79 6.84 -28.95
CA SER A 460 -33.75 5.91 -30.12
C SER A 460 -35.07 5.89 -30.93
N LEU A 461 -35.76 7.03 -31.09
CA LEU A 461 -37.01 7.12 -31.86
C LEU A 461 -36.77 7.35 -33.37
N VAL A 462 -35.98 6.48 -34.00
CA VAL A 462 -35.70 6.51 -35.43
C VAL A 462 -36.93 6.02 -36.21
N LYS A 463 -37.62 6.95 -36.86
CA LYS A 463 -38.80 6.68 -37.69
C LYS A 463 -38.39 6.05 -39.02
N HIS A 464 -38.67 4.76 -39.22
CA HIS A 464 -38.83 4.22 -40.56
C HIS A 464 -40.32 4.22 -40.95
N LYS A 465 -40.71 5.25 -41.71
CA LYS A 465 -41.81 5.09 -42.68
C LYS A 465 -41.22 4.39 -43.90
N PHE A 466 -41.90 3.36 -44.39
CA PHE A 466 -41.73 2.90 -45.77
C PHE A 466 -42.89 3.44 -46.62
N GLN A 467 -42.56 3.75 -47.87
CA GLN A 467 -43.49 3.76 -49.00
C GLN A 467 -43.35 2.42 -49.71
#